data_AF-A0A9D7N571-F1
#
_entry.id   AF-A0A9D7N571-F1
#
_cell.length_a   1.000
_cell.length_b   1.000
_cell.length_c   1.000
_cell.angle_alpha   90.00
_cell.angle_beta   90.00
_cell.angle_gamma   90.00
#
_symmetry.space_group_name_H-M   'P 1'
#
loop_
_entity.id
_entity.type
_entity.pdbx_description
1 polymer ?
#
loop_
_entity_poly.entity_id
_entity_poly.type
_entity_poly.pdbx_seq_one_letter_code
_entity_poly.pdbx_strand_id
1 'polypeptide(L)'
;MTPAGPPFSRYHRRADGMIDLEGGIPVREPMAGRGRVKPVVLPGGLVATTWHHGAYQQLPQTYAVLERWIGEQKLRSRSAFFEMYWTDPGLEPDPKEWRTQVLWPVER
;
A
#
# COMPACT_ATOMS: atom_id res chain seq x y z
N MET A 1 -14.94 -12.07 12.97
CA MET A 1 -14.78 -10.77 12.29
C MET A 1 -14.27 -11.04 10.89
N THR A 2 -14.90 -10.47 9.87
CA THR A 2 -14.49 -10.66 8.47
C THR A 2 -13.81 -9.37 7.99
N PRO A 3 -12.59 -9.43 7.43
CA PRO A 3 -11.96 -8.28 6.80
C PRO A 3 -12.88 -7.64 5.75
N ALA A 4 -12.87 -6.31 5.67
CA ALA A 4 -13.62 -5.55 4.67
C ALA A 4 -12.88 -5.39 3.34
N GLY A 5 -11.63 -5.85 3.27
CA GLY A 5 -10.75 -5.77 2.11
C GLY A 5 -9.43 -6.50 2.37
N PRO A 6 -8.51 -6.51 1.40
CA PRO A 6 -7.21 -7.15 1.53
C PRO A 6 -6.37 -6.46 2.62
N PRO A 7 -5.42 -7.18 3.25
CA PRO A 7 -4.42 -6.56 4.11
C PRO A 7 -3.57 -5.58 3.31
N PHE A 8 -3.01 -4.60 4.00
CA PHE A 8 -2.13 -3.61 3.39
C PHE A 8 -0.90 -3.30 4.24
N SER A 9 0.13 -2.80 3.56
CA SER A 9 1.28 -2.14 4.14
C SER A 9 1.30 -0.68 3.71
N ARG A 10 1.71 0.22 4.59
CA ARG A 10 1.86 1.65 4.33
C ARG A 10 3.22 2.12 4.81
N TYR A 11 3.98 2.74 3.92
CA TYR A 11 5.41 3.01 4.10
C TYR A 11 5.68 4.49 4.33
N HIS A 12 5.88 4.88 5.58
CA HIS A 12 6.19 6.25 5.97
C HIS A 12 7.68 6.50 5.88
N ARG A 13 8.10 7.36 4.94
CA ARG A 13 9.47 7.85 4.93
C ARG A 13 9.67 8.85 6.06
N ARG A 14 10.63 8.57 6.93
CA ARG A 14 11.04 9.47 8.02
C ARG A 14 12.14 10.42 7.52
N ALA A 15 12.30 11.54 8.22
CA ALA A 15 13.33 12.53 7.91
C ALA A 15 14.76 12.02 8.13
N ASP A 16 14.93 11.03 9.02
CA ASP A 16 16.20 10.37 9.33
C ASP A 16 16.58 9.27 8.31
N GLY A 17 15.80 9.11 7.24
CA GLY A 17 16.03 8.10 6.21
C GLY A 17 15.51 6.71 6.56
N MET A 18 14.98 6.49 7.77
CA MET A 18 14.32 5.24 8.11
C MET A 18 12.90 5.16 7.53
N ILE A 19 12.41 3.94 7.38
CA ILE A 19 11.03 3.67 6.97
C ILE A 19 10.27 3.20 8.21
N ASP A 20 9.15 3.85 8.49
CA ASP A 20 8.15 3.35 9.43
C ASP A 20 7.05 2.62 8.65
N LEU A 21 6.77 1.38 9.03
CA LEU A 21 5.88 0.48 8.31
C LEU A 21 4.62 0.25 9.14
N GLU A 22 3.49 0.68 8.60
CA GLU A 22 2.17 0.38 9.16
C GLU A 22 1.55 -0.80 8.38
N GLY A 23 1.28 -1.90 9.08
CA GLY A 23 0.50 -3.02 8.56
C GLY A 23 -0.93 -2.99 9.07
N GLY A 24 -1.91 -3.20 8.19
CA GLY A 24 -3.33 -3.08 8.55
C GLY A 24 -4.26 -4.05 7.83
N ILE A 25 -5.44 -4.23 8.42
CA ILE A 25 -6.55 -5.01 7.86
C ILE A 25 -7.78 -4.09 7.85
N PRO A 26 -8.38 -3.82 6.67
CA PRO A 26 -9.60 -3.02 6.60
C PRO A 26 -10.76 -3.68 7.34
N VAL A 27 -11.54 -2.87 8.06
CA VAL A 27 -12.76 -3.31 8.78
C VAL A 27 -13.91 -2.36 8.45
N ARG A 28 -15.15 -2.87 8.51
CA ARG A 28 -16.35 -2.07 8.19
C ARG A 28 -16.71 -1.07 9.28
N GLU A 29 -16.46 -1.44 10.54
CA GLU A 29 -16.87 -0.67 11.71
C GLU A 29 -15.65 -0.38 12.58
N PRO A 30 -15.58 0.79 13.25
CA PRO A 30 -14.51 1.10 14.18
C PRO A 30 -14.43 0.08 15.31
N MET A 31 -13.22 -0.26 15.72
CA MET A 31 -12.98 -1.23 16.79
C MET A 31 -11.99 -0.70 17.81
N ALA A 32 -12.15 -1.12 19.05
CA ALA A 32 -11.17 -0.83 20.08
C ALA A 32 -9.83 -1.48 19.74
N GLY A 33 -8.75 -0.68 19.77
CA GLY A 33 -7.39 -1.18 19.60
C GLY A 33 -6.92 -1.99 20.80
N ARG A 34 -5.89 -2.82 20.60
CA ARG A 34 -5.22 -3.58 21.67
C ARG A 34 -3.71 -3.55 21.48
N GLY A 35 -2.99 -3.09 22.50
CA GLY A 35 -1.53 -3.00 22.47
C GLY A 35 -1.04 -2.13 21.31
N ARG A 36 -0.24 -2.71 20.40
CA ARG A 36 0.29 -2.04 19.20
C ARG A 36 -0.72 -1.91 18.05
N VAL A 37 -1.83 -2.64 18.08
CA VAL A 37 -2.89 -2.53 17.07
C VAL A 37 -3.81 -1.38 17.47
N LYS A 38 -3.89 -0.35 16.62
CA LYS A 38 -4.70 0.84 16.84
C LYS A 38 -5.72 0.99 15.71
N PRO A 39 -6.95 1.46 15.99
CA PRO A 39 -7.87 1.85 14.95
C PRO A 39 -7.34 3.12 14.27
N VAL A 40 -7.32 3.10 12.94
CA VAL A 40 -6.93 4.24 12.11
C VAL A 40 -7.94 4.36 10.98
N VAL A 41 -8.29 5.60 10.63
CA VAL A 41 -9.04 5.91 9.41
C VAL A 41 -8.02 6.34 8.36
N LEU A 42 -7.97 5.64 7.23
CA LEU A 42 -7.10 6.03 6.13
C LEU A 42 -7.60 7.32 5.49
N PRO A 43 -6.71 8.28 5.17
CA PRO A 43 -7.13 9.51 4.55
C PRO A 43 -7.66 9.24 3.14
N GLY A 44 -8.80 9.87 2.81
CA GLY A 44 -9.24 9.97 1.42
C GLY A 44 -8.36 10.94 0.63
N GLY A 45 -8.52 10.95 -0.69
CA GLY A 45 -7.83 11.89 -1.58
C GLY A 45 -7.58 11.33 -2.96
N LEU A 46 -6.89 12.11 -3.79
CA LEU A 46 -6.43 11.67 -5.10
C LEU A 46 -5.26 10.71 -4.94
N VAL A 47 -5.28 9.63 -5.71
CA VAL A 47 -4.30 8.55 -5.61
C VAL A 47 -3.94 8.09 -7.01
N ALA A 48 -2.65 7.99 -7.29
CA ALA A 48 -2.13 7.29 -8.45
C ALA A 48 -1.99 5.80 -8.09
N THR A 49 -2.41 4.90 -8.97
CA THR A 49 -2.40 3.46 -8.66
C THR A 49 -1.96 2.63 -9.86
N THR A 50 -1.36 1.48 -9.56
CA THR A 50 -1.02 0.46 -10.55
C THR A 50 -1.07 -0.93 -9.93
N TRP A 51 -1.16 -1.94 -10.78
CA TRP A 51 -1.11 -3.34 -10.39
C TRP A 51 0.29 -3.91 -10.61
N HIS A 52 0.78 -4.62 -9.61
CA HIS A 52 1.94 -5.48 -9.69
C HIS A 52 1.47 -6.93 -9.74
N HIS A 53 1.86 -7.65 -10.78
CA HIS A 53 1.70 -9.10 -10.88
C HIS A 53 3.08 -9.74 -10.81
N GLY A 54 3.29 -10.66 -9.88
CA GLY A 54 4.57 -11.33 -9.70
C GLY A 54 5.17 -11.19 -8.30
N ALA A 55 6.42 -11.63 -8.22
CA ALA A 55 7.15 -11.75 -6.96
C ALA A 55 7.49 -10.38 -6.36
N TYR A 56 7.36 -10.22 -5.04
CA TYR A 56 7.58 -8.95 -4.34
C TYR A 56 8.97 -8.33 -4.56
N GLN A 57 9.98 -9.12 -4.90
CA GLN A 57 11.31 -8.62 -5.27
C GLN A 57 11.29 -7.71 -6.51
N GLN A 58 10.22 -7.78 -7.31
CA GLN A 58 10.01 -6.97 -8.51
C GLN A 58 9.11 -5.75 -8.27
N LEU A 59 8.65 -5.52 -7.04
CA LEU A 59 7.87 -4.34 -6.69
C LEU A 59 8.62 -3.01 -6.87
N PRO A 60 9.93 -2.89 -6.57
CA PRO A 60 10.68 -1.64 -6.81
C PRO A 60 10.57 -1.11 -8.24
N GLN A 61 10.48 -2.01 -9.22
CA GLN A 61 10.30 -1.68 -10.64
C GLN A 61 8.92 -1.09 -10.87
N THR A 62 7.88 -1.64 -10.24
CA THR A 62 6.52 -1.09 -10.28
C THR A 62 6.45 0.30 -9.63
N TYR A 63 7.14 0.53 -8.52
CA TYR A 63 7.22 1.85 -7.89
C TYR A 63 7.86 2.87 -8.83
N ALA A 64 8.98 2.51 -9.47
CA ALA A 64 9.66 3.38 -10.41
C ALA A 64 8.79 3.74 -11.63
N VAL A 65 7.98 2.79 -12.13
CA VAL A 65 7.02 3.06 -13.21
C VAL A 65 5.93 4.04 -12.77
N LEU A 66 5.34 3.82 -11.59
CA LEU A 66 4.27 4.68 -11.08
C LEU A 66 4.80 6.09 -10.77
N GLU A 67 5.96 6.21 -10.13
CA GLU A 67 6.59 7.50 -9.82
C GLU A 67 6.91 8.30 -11.09
N ARG A 68 7.46 7.65 -12.12
CA ARG A 68 7.68 8.28 -13.43
C ARG A 68 6.37 8.80 -14.01
N TRP A 69 5.32 7.99 -14.02
CA TRP A 69 4.01 8.38 -14.53
C TRP A 69 3.42 9.57 -13.75
N ILE A 70 3.53 9.60 -12.41
CA ILE A 70 3.10 10.72 -11.58
C ILE A 70 3.81 12.02 -12.02
N GLY A 71 5.12 11.95 -12.25
CA GLY A 71 5.91 13.08 -12.75
C GLY A 71 5.45 13.57 -14.13
N GLU A 72 5.17 12.66 -15.07
CA GLU A 72 4.64 12.97 -16.40
C GLU A 72 3.26 13.66 -16.32
N GLN A 73 2.43 13.30 -15.34
CA GLN A 73 1.14 13.94 -15.08
C GLN A 73 1.27 15.29 -14.35
N LYS A 74 2.49 15.74 -14.03
CA LYS A 74 2.77 16.96 -13.26
C LYS A 74 2.08 16.96 -11.89
N LEU A 75 1.92 15.79 -11.29
CA LEU A 75 1.38 15.60 -9.95
C LEU A 75 2.52 15.52 -8.94
N ARG A 76 2.26 15.89 -7.68
CA ARG A 76 3.20 15.70 -6.58
C ARG A 76 2.81 14.49 -5.75
N SER A 77 3.75 13.57 -5.57
CA SER A 77 3.63 12.45 -4.62
C SER A 77 3.61 12.96 -3.19
N ARG A 78 2.63 12.53 -2.41
CA ARG A 78 2.61 12.72 -0.96
C ARG A 78 3.40 11.59 -0.28
N SER A 79 3.77 11.82 0.98
CA SER A 79 4.38 10.79 1.83
C SER A 79 3.42 9.62 2.05
N ALA A 80 3.97 8.43 2.28
CA ALA A 80 3.24 7.20 2.61
C ALA A 80 2.45 6.59 1.46
N PHE A 81 3.14 5.83 0.60
CA PHE A 81 2.48 4.94 -0.37
C PHE A 81 2.03 3.64 0.32
N PHE A 82 1.10 2.96 -0.33
CA PHE A 82 0.47 1.73 0.14
C PHE A 82 0.71 0.58 -0.83
N GLU A 83 0.77 -0.61 -0.28
CA GLU A 83 0.65 -1.90 -0.97
C GLU A 83 -0.57 -2.63 -0.41
N MET A 84 -1.50 -3.02 -1.28
CA MET A 84 -2.64 -3.87 -0.91
C MET A 84 -2.45 -5.24 -1.53
N TYR A 85 -2.42 -6.29 -0.70
CA TYR A 85 -2.10 -7.65 -1.13
C TYR A 85 -3.38 -8.44 -1.38
N TRP A 86 -3.74 -8.62 -2.64
CA TRP A 86 -4.95 -9.34 -3.04
C TRP A 86 -4.73 -10.85 -3.11
N THR A 87 -3.50 -11.27 -3.41
CA THR A 87 -3.00 -12.63 -3.24
C THR A 87 -1.60 -12.55 -2.62
N ASP A 88 -1.25 -13.57 -1.84
CA ASP A 88 -0.02 -13.61 -1.05
C ASP A 88 0.48 -15.06 -0.91
N PRO A 89 1.72 -15.30 -0.42
CA PRO A 89 2.30 -16.65 -0.32
C PRO A 89 1.50 -17.64 0.54
N GLY A 90 0.66 -17.14 1.46
CA GLY A 90 -0.21 -17.97 2.29
C GLY A 90 -1.50 -18.40 1.59
N LEU A 91 -1.93 -17.68 0.55
CA LEU A 91 -3.11 -18.01 -0.25
C LEU A 91 -2.74 -18.67 -1.59
N GLU A 92 -1.64 -18.25 -2.20
CA GLU A 92 -1.20 -18.67 -3.53
C GLU A 92 0.30 -19.01 -3.48
N PRO A 93 0.70 -20.27 -3.68
CA PRO A 93 2.10 -20.65 -3.63
C PRO A 93 2.93 -20.19 -4.84
N ASP A 94 2.33 -19.97 -6.03
CA ASP A 94 3.05 -19.48 -7.20
C ASP A 94 3.23 -17.95 -7.15
N PRO A 95 4.46 -17.43 -6.99
CA PRO A 95 4.71 -16.00 -6.94
C PRO A 95 4.33 -15.25 -8.21
N LYS A 96 4.15 -15.92 -9.35
CA LYS A 96 3.70 -15.28 -10.59
C LYS A 96 2.23 -14.85 -10.53
N GLU A 97 1.44 -15.51 -9.70
CA GLU A 97 0.01 -15.25 -9.52
C GLU A 97 -0.26 -14.29 -8.34
N TRP A 98 0.80 -13.78 -7.70
CA TRP A 98 0.68 -12.76 -6.66
C TRP A 98 0.27 -11.42 -7.27
N ARG A 99 -0.72 -10.79 -6.66
CA ARG A 99 -1.30 -9.52 -7.10
C ARG A 99 -1.23 -8.52 -5.96
N THR A 100 -0.45 -7.47 -6.18
CA THR A 100 -0.31 -6.35 -5.26
C THR A 100 -0.75 -5.08 -5.96
N GLN A 101 -1.72 -4.38 -5.38
CA GLN A 101 -2.08 -3.05 -5.84
C GLN A 101 -1.21 -2.02 -5.13
N VAL A 102 -0.50 -1.20 -5.90
CA VAL A 102 0.30 -0.09 -5.37
C VAL A 102 -0.52 1.17 -5.46
N LEU A 103 -0.58 1.94 -4.37
CA LEU A 103 -1.33 3.18 -4.28
C LEU A 103 -0.44 4.29 -3.73
N TRP A 104 -0.30 5.37 -4.48
CA TRP A 104 0.48 6.53 -4.09
C TRP A 104 -0.43 7.75 -3.98
N PRO A 105 -0.66 8.30 -2.77
CA PRO A 105 -1.42 9.53 -2.63
C PRO A 105 -0.72 10.69 -3.35
N VAL A 106 -1.48 11.48 -4.10
CA VAL A 106 -0.96 12.57 -4.94
C VAL A 106 -1.79 13.84 -4.79
N GLU A 107 -1.22 14.95 -5.22
CA GLU A 107 -1.88 16.26 -5.30
C GLU A 107 -1.46 17.01 -6.58
N ARG A 108 -2.23 18.03 -6.96
CA ARG A 108 -1.93 18.93 -8.07
C ARG A 108 -0.98 20.03 -7.62
#